data_AF-U5T5M7-F1
#
_entry.id   AF-U5T5M7-F1
#
_cell.length_a   1.000
_cell.length_b   1.000
_cell.length_c   1.000
_cell.angle_alpha   90.00
_cell.angle_beta   90.00
_cell.angle_gamma   90.00
#
_symmetry.space_group_name_H-M   'P 1'
#
loop_
_entity.id
_entity.type
_entity.pdbx_description
1 polymer ?
#
loop_
_entity_poly.entity_id
_entity_poly.type
_entity_poly.pdbx_seq_one_letter_code
_entity_poly.pdbx_strand_id
1 'polypeptide(L)'
;MQAEQLSRAGISPEALEAELNQMHAPDFVKNLRVSWGQDATGDEAVWVWMRVPEGVTAQPGAMAAIKAYKKQIQVRVFELAPGVWPYFRLEN
;
A
#
# COMPACT_ATOMS: atom_id res chain seq x y z
N MET A 1 -25.45 -9.80 0.58
CA MET A 1 -24.82 -8.68 1.31
C MET A 1 -23.47 -9.18 1.79
N GLN A 2 -22.38 -8.77 1.16
CA GLN A 2 -21.04 -9.09 1.67
C GLN A 2 -20.83 -8.26 2.93
N ALA A 3 -20.49 -8.92 4.04
CA ALA A 3 -20.13 -8.23 5.26
C ALA A 3 -18.88 -7.40 4.96
N GLU A 4 -18.98 -6.07 5.10
CA GLU A 4 -17.81 -5.20 5.16
C GLU A 4 -16.94 -5.71 6.30
N GLN A 5 -15.89 -6.44 5.93
CA GLN A 5 -14.93 -6.97 6.87
C GLN A 5 -14.09 -5.78 7.32
N LEU A 6 -14.62 -5.01 8.28
CA LEU A 6 -13.84 -4.02 9.01
C LEU A 6 -12.64 -4.78 9.58
N SER A 7 -11.44 -4.34 9.19
CA SER A 7 -10.22 -4.82 9.82
C SER A 7 -10.32 -4.61 11.33
N ARG A 8 -9.56 -5.37 12.12
CA ARG A 8 -9.48 -5.09 13.58
C ARG A 8 -8.95 -3.68 13.86
N ALA A 9 -8.33 -3.05 12.87
CA ALA A 9 -7.83 -1.70 12.90
C ALA A 9 -8.89 -0.60 12.67
N GLY A 10 -10.15 -0.96 12.40
CA GLY A 10 -11.26 0.00 12.32
C GLY A 10 -11.35 0.78 11.00
N ILE A 11 -10.60 0.38 9.97
CA ILE A 11 -10.65 0.93 8.61
C ILE A 11 -10.92 -0.18 7.60
N SER A 12 -11.78 0.08 6.61
CA SER A 12 -12.04 -0.89 5.54
C SER A 12 -10.90 -0.92 4.51
N PRO A 13 -10.73 -2.03 3.77
CA PRO A 13 -9.83 -2.10 2.62
C PRO A 13 -9.97 -0.94 1.64
N GLU A 14 -11.20 -0.62 1.27
CA GLU A 14 -11.54 0.39 0.28
C GLU A 14 -11.22 1.80 0.80
N ALA A 15 -11.47 2.06 2.08
CA ALA A 15 -11.14 3.34 2.70
C ALA A 15 -9.61 3.53 2.80
N LEU A 16 -8.87 2.49 3.20
CA LEU A 16 -7.42 2.54 3.23
C LEU A 16 -6.84 2.74 1.82
N GLU A 17 -7.34 2.02 0.82
CA GLU A 17 -6.93 2.19 -0.58
C GLU A 17 -7.17 3.62 -1.06
N ALA A 18 -8.36 4.18 -0.80
CA ALA A 18 -8.72 5.53 -1.20
C ALA A 18 -7.80 6.59 -0.55
N GLU A 19 -7.53 6.47 0.74
CA GLU A 19 -6.61 7.35 1.47
C GLU A 19 -5.19 7.29 0.92
N LEU A 20 -4.67 6.09 0.66
CA LEU A 20 -3.31 5.94 0.13
C LEU A 20 -3.19 6.48 -1.31
N ASN A 21 -4.24 6.37 -2.13
CA ASN A 21 -4.26 6.92 -3.49
C ASN A 21 -4.37 8.46 -3.54
N GLN A 22 -4.73 9.12 -2.44
CA GLN A 22 -4.75 10.59 -2.35
C GLN A 22 -3.40 11.19 -1.94
N MET A 23 -2.43 10.36 -1.56
CA MET A 23 -1.09 10.82 -1.20
C MET A 23 -0.34 11.33 -2.42
N HIS A 24 0.60 12.26 -2.21
CA HIS A 24 1.50 12.70 -3.27
C HIS A 24 2.44 11.55 -3.68
N ALA A 25 2.14 10.93 -4.81
CA ALA A 25 2.92 9.86 -5.39
C ALA A 25 3.99 10.40 -6.37
N PRO A 26 5.10 9.68 -6.60
CA PRO A 26 5.97 9.96 -7.74
C PRO A 26 5.19 9.88 -9.06
N ASP A 27 5.51 10.74 -10.03
CA ASP A 27 4.76 10.89 -11.29
C ASP A 27 4.56 9.58 -12.08
N PHE A 28 5.47 8.62 -11.93
CA PHE A 28 5.37 7.32 -12.61
C PHE A 28 4.46 6.32 -11.90
N VAL A 29 4.03 6.57 -10.67
CA VAL A 29 3.09 5.70 -9.96
C VAL A 29 1.67 6.05 -10.41
N LYS A 30 0.97 5.09 -11.02
CA LYS A 30 -0.38 5.34 -11.56
C LYS A 30 -1.44 5.32 -10.47
N ASN A 31 -1.41 4.29 -9.63
CA ASN A 31 -2.31 4.08 -8.50
C ASN A 31 -1.74 2.98 -7.58
N LEU A 32 -2.41 2.81 -6.44
CA LEU A 32 -2.21 1.74 -5.48
C LEU A 32 -3.44 0.83 -5.45
N ARG A 33 -3.20 -0.46 -5.31
CA ARG A 33 -4.22 -1.45 -4.93
C ARG A 33 -3.87 -2.02 -3.57
N VAL A 34 -4.87 -2.21 -2.72
CA VAL A 34 -4.72 -2.75 -1.36
C VAL A 34 -5.51 -4.04 -1.22
N SER A 35 -4.96 -5.00 -0.47
CA SER A 35 -5.69 -6.19 -0.02
C SER A 35 -5.28 -6.50 1.40
N TRP A 36 -6.25 -6.90 2.20
CA TRP A 36 -6.01 -7.41 3.54
C TRP A 36 -5.77 -8.91 3.51
N GLY A 37 -5.09 -9.40 4.53
CA GLY A 37 -4.85 -10.83 4.74
C GLY A 37 -4.08 -11.07 6.03
N GLN A 38 -3.58 -12.29 6.17
CA GLN A 38 -2.68 -12.68 7.24
C GLN A 38 -1.29 -12.94 6.67
N ASP A 39 -0.27 -12.44 7.34
CA ASP A 39 1.11 -12.71 6.97
C ASP A 39 1.52 -14.14 7.38
N ALA A 40 2.81 -14.45 7.24
CA ALA A 40 3.33 -15.77 7.56
C ALA A 40 3.30 -16.10 9.08
N THR A 41 3.13 -15.11 9.96
CA THR A 41 3.00 -15.33 11.42
C THR A 41 1.53 -15.46 11.84
N GLY A 42 0.59 -15.22 10.92
CA GLY A 42 -0.84 -15.20 11.19
C GLY A 42 -1.35 -13.83 11.63
N ASP A 43 -0.49 -12.82 11.62
CA ASP A 43 -0.84 -11.45 11.99
C ASP A 43 -1.53 -10.72 10.85
N GLU A 44 -2.43 -9.81 11.19
CA GLU A 44 -3.16 -9.00 10.21
C GLU A 44 -2.20 -8.06 9.47
N ALA A 45 -2.25 -8.12 8.14
CA ALA A 45 -1.36 -7.37 7.27
C ALA A 45 -2.07 -6.88 6.02
N VAL A 46 -1.46 -5.89 5.36
CA VAL A 46 -1.94 -5.35 4.09
C VAL A 46 -0.89 -5.52 3.01
N TRP A 47 -1.32 -5.94 1.83
CA TRP A 47 -0.51 -5.94 0.62
C TRP A 47 -0.85 -4.71 -0.19
N VAL A 48 0.18 -3.94 -0.52
CA VAL A 48 0.09 -2.72 -1.34
C VAL A 48 0.78 -3.00 -2.67
N TRP A 49 0.00 -3.12 -3.73
CA TRP A 49 0.51 -3.20 -5.10
C TRP A 49 0.61 -1.79 -5.66
N MET A 50 1.83 -1.37 -5.95
CA MET A 50 2.13 -0.10 -6.58
C MET A 50 2.21 -0.29 -8.09
N ARG A 51 1.25 0.27 -8.81
CA ARG A 51 1.22 0.16 -10.26
C ARG A 51 2.20 1.14 -10.88
N VAL A 52 3.18 0.62 -11.62
CA VAL A 52 4.25 1.38 -12.26
C VAL A 52 4.47 0.91 -13.70
N PRO A 53 5.03 1.74 -14.59
CA PRO A 53 5.41 1.29 -15.92
C PRO A 53 6.43 0.16 -15.88
N GLU A 54 6.33 -0.74 -16.85
CA GLU A 54 7.35 -1.75 -17.08
C GLU A 54 8.72 -1.09 -17.30
N GLY A 55 9.76 -1.66 -16.68
CA GLY A 55 11.13 -1.14 -16.78
C GLY A 55 11.42 0.13 -15.97
N VAL A 56 10.45 0.69 -15.21
CA VAL A 56 10.69 1.91 -14.41
C VAL A 56 11.87 1.76 -13.45
N THR A 57 12.10 0.55 -12.92
CA THR A 57 13.15 0.28 -11.93
C THR A 57 14.55 0.37 -12.52
N ALA A 58 14.70 0.32 -13.85
CA ALA A 58 15.95 0.55 -14.54
C ALA A 58 16.28 2.05 -14.73
N GLN A 59 15.32 2.95 -14.50
CA GLN A 59 15.53 4.38 -14.63
C GLN A 59 16.36 4.92 -13.45
N PRO A 60 17.28 5.88 -13.70
CA PRO A 60 18.04 6.53 -12.63
C PRO A 60 17.11 7.15 -11.57
N GLY A 61 17.34 6.84 -10.31
CA GLY A 61 16.58 7.40 -9.18
C GLY A 61 15.21 6.79 -8.90
N ALA A 62 14.64 5.98 -9.80
CA ALA A 62 13.31 5.38 -9.61
C ALA A 62 13.24 4.51 -8.35
N MET A 63 14.25 3.67 -8.11
CA MET A 63 14.29 2.85 -6.89
C MET A 63 14.39 3.67 -5.60
N ALA A 64 15.07 4.82 -5.64
CA ALA A 64 15.13 5.74 -4.50
C ALA A 64 13.78 6.41 -4.24
N ALA A 65 13.10 6.87 -5.31
CA ALA A 65 11.76 7.44 -5.24
C ALA A 65 10.74 6.42 -4.72
N ILE A 66 10.76 5.18 -5.23
CA ILE A 66 9.92 4.08 -4.74
C ILE A 66 10.17 3.82 -3.26
N LYS A 67 11.44 3.75 -2.83
CA LYS A 67 11.78 3.52 -1.41
C LYS A 67 11.27 4.66 -0.51
N ALA A 68 11.39 5.92 -0.96
CA ALA A 68 10.88 7.06 -0.22
C ALA A 68 9.35 7.01 -0.11
N TYR A 69 8.65 6.70 -1.21
CA TYR A 69 7.20 6.62 -1.22
C TYR A 69 6.67 5.44 -0.38
N LYS A 70 7.32 4.27 -0.41
CA LYS A 70 7.00 3.14 0.48
C LYS A 70 7.07 3.53 1.96
N LYS A 71 8.06 4.34 2.36
CA LYS A 71 8.15 4.84 3.74
C LYS A 71 6.97 5.75 4.10
N GLN A 72 6.56 6.63 3.18
CA GLN A 72 5.40 7.50 3.40
C GLN A 72 4.13 6.65 3.56
N ILE A 73 3.90 5.68 2.68
CA ILE A 73 2.76 4.76 2.77
C ILE A 73 2.80 4.00 4.10
N GLN A 74 3.97 3.51 4.51
CA GLN A 74 4.10 2.78 5.78
C GLN A 74 3.69 3.63 6.98
N VAL A 75 4.14 4.89 7.05
CA VAL A 75 3.72 5.82 8.10
C VAL A 75 2.21 6.02 8.06
N ARG A 76 1.64 6.25 6.87
CA ARG A 76 0.20 6.49 6.72
C ARG A 76 -0.65 5.27 7.11
N VAL A 77 -0.20 4.06 6.76
CA VAL A 77 -0.85 2.81 7.17
C VAL A 77 -0.83 2.68 8.70
N PHE A 78 0.29 2.96 9.37
CA PHE A 78 0.34 2.88 10.83
C PHE A 78 -0.52 3.93 11.55
N GLU A 79 -0.71 5.11 10.96
CA GLU A 79 -1.64 6.12 11.47
C GLU A 79 -3.10 5.69 11.33
N LEU A 80 -3.47 5.15 10.17
CA LEU A 80 -4.87 4.80 9.84
C LEU A 80 -5.27 3.41 10.34
N ALA A 81 -4.32 2.49 10.44
CA ALA A 81 -4.50 1.11 10.83
C ALA A 81 -3.40 0.67 11.82
N PRO A 82 -3.46 1.10 13.09
CA PRO A 82 -2.44 0.78 14.08
C PRO A 82 -2.25 -0.74 14.25
N GLY A 83 -0.99 -1.19 14.20
CA GLY A 83 -0.63 -2.60 14.35
C GLY A 83 -0.66 -3.42 13.06
N VAL A 84 -1.12 -2.86 11.94
CA VAL A 84 -1.18 -3.55 10.65
C VAL A 84 0.08 -3.30 9.85
N TRP A 85 0.74 -4.37 9.38
CA TRP A 85 1.98 -4.26 8.63
C TRP A 85 1.77 -4.20 7.11
N PRO A 86 2.34 -3.21 6.39
CA PRO A 86 2.25 -3.14 4.94
C PRO A 86 3.38 -3.89 4.21
N TYR A 87 3.01 -4.76 3.28
CA TYR A 87 3.89 -5.46 2.34
C TYR A 87 3.76 -4.88 0.93
N PHE A 88 4.88 -4.48 0.34
CA PHE A 88 4.86 -3.77 -0.94
C PHE A 88 5.23 -4.67 -2.11
N ARG A 89 4.44 -4.61 -3.17
CA ARG A 89 4.72 -5.24 -4.47
C ARG A 89 4.67 -4.20 -5.58
N LEU A 90 5.45 -4.42 -6.63
CA LEU A 90 5.31 -3.66 -7.88
C LEU A 90 4.41 -4.47 -8.82
N GLU A 91 3.51 -3.77 -9.50
CA GLU A 91 2.61 -4.31 -10.52
C GLU A 91 2.76 -3.45 -11.79
N ASN A 92 2.75 -4.08 -12.97
CA ASN A 92 2.84 -3.40 -14.26
C ASN A 92 1.50 -3.53 -15.00
#